data_AF-A0A1F2P6H5-F1
#
_entry.id   AF-A0A1F2P6H5-F1
#
_cell.length_a   1.000
_cell.length_b   1.000
_cell.length_c   1.000
_cell.angle_alpha   90.00
_cell.angle_beta   90.00
_cell.angle_gamma   90.00
#
_symmetry.space_group_name_H-M   'P 1'
#
loop_
_entity.id
_entity.type
_entity.pdbx_description
1 polymer ?
#
loop_
_entity_poly.entity_id
_entity_poly.type
_entity_poly.pdbx_seq_one_letter_code
_entity_poly.pdbx_strand_id
1 'polypeptide(L)' 'MKRATRGHPLDIRDELRNRRINKKRARIERAFAVMKTVFSAGHARVTTRARVAVKMIFTAFAFDLYHLRTIRHREAA' A
#
# COMPACT_ATOMS: atom_id res chain seq x y z
N MET A 1 2.76 -15.40 4.05
CA MET A 1 2.22 -15.29 5.42
C MET A 1 1.63 -16.65 5.74
N LYS A 2 2.09 -17.33 6.79
CA LYS A 2 1.56 -18.65 7.13
C LYS A 2 0.13 -18.48 7.63
N ARG A 3 -0.81 -19.24 7.10
CA ARG A 3 -2.22 -19.17 7.50
C ARG A 3 -2.51 -20.33 8.45
N ALA A 4 -3.30 -20.06 9.49
CA ALA A 4 -3.90 -21.13 10.27
C ALA A 4 -4.89 -21.89 9.39
N THR A 5 -4.99 -23.20 9.60
CA THR A 5 -6.00 -24.05 8.97
C THR A 5 -6.80 -24.77 10.05
N ARG A 6 -7.97 -25.32 9.71
CA ARG A 6 -8.81 -26.04 10.67
C ARG A 6 -8.03 -27.20 11.30
N GLY A 7 -7.98 -27.26 12.63
CA GLY A 7 -7.22 -28.27 13.38
C GLY A 7 -5.72 -27.98 13.50
N HIS A 8 -5.20 -26.94 12.84
CA HIS A 8 -3.78 -26.56 12.88
C HIS A 8 -3.64 -25.05 13.08
N PRO A 9 -3.75 -24.58 14.34
CA PRO A 9 -3.47 -23.19 14.67
C PRO A 9 -2.00 -22.83 14.39
N LEU A 10 -1.73 -21.53 14.26
CA LEU A 10 -0.35 -21.06 14.13
C LEU A 10 0.38 -21.22 15.46
N ASP A 11 1.63 -21.66 15.40
CA ASP A 11 2.53 -21.58 16.54
C ASP A 11 2.88 -20.10 16.83
N ILE A 12 3.20 -19.79 18.09
CA ILE A 12 3.58 -18.45 18.56
C ILE A 12 4.71 -17.88 17.70
N ARG A 13 5.70 -18.72 17.32
CA ARG A 13 6.82 -18.29 16.47
C ARG A 13 6.35 -17.87 15.06
N ASP A 14 5.39 -18.59 14.50
CA ASP A 14 4.82 -18.29 13.19
C ASP A 14 3.99 -17.00 13.22
N GLU A 15 3.23 -16.77 14.29
CA GLU A 15 2.49 -15.53 14.51
C GLU A 15 3.43 -14.33 14.61
N LEU A 16 4.48 -14.43 15.43
CA LEU A 16 5.48 -13.38 15.58
C LEU A 16 6.23 -13.11 14.27
N ARG A 17 6.54 -14.15 13.48
CA ARG A 17 7.12 -14.00 12.14
C ARG A 17 6.13 -13.28 11.22
N ASN A 18 4.87 -13.70 11.18
CA ASN A 18 3.82 -13.08 10.37
C ASN A 18 3.63 -11.60 10.74
N ARG A 19 3.62 -11.26 12.03
CA ARG A 19 3.53 -9.88 12.52
C ARG A 19 4.71 -9.03 12.05
N ARG A 20 5.94 -9.56 12.11
CA ARG A 20 7.15 -8.88 11.59
C ARG A 20 7.09 -8.67 10.08
N ILE A 21 6.66 -9.67 9.32
CA ILE A 21 6.46 -9.56 7.86
C ILE A 21 5.41 -8.50 7.55
N ASN A 22 4.29 -8.52 8.28
CA ASN A 22 3.20 -7.57 8.10
C ASN A 22 3.66 -6.13 8.37
N LYS A 23 4.42 -5.90 9.46
CA LYS A 23 4.97 -4.57 9.77
C LYS A 23 5.82 -4.00 8.62
N LYS A 24 6.63 -4.85 7.95
CA LYS A 24 7.42 -4.44 6.78
C LYS A 24 6.55 -4.19 5.55
N ARG A 25 5.61 -5.09 5.25
CA ARG A 25 4.72 -4.99 4.08
C ARG A 25 3.74 -3.83 4.16
N ALA A 26 3.20 -3.56 5.35
CA ALA A 26 2.18 -2.52 5.58
C ALA A 26 2.64 -1.15 5.08
N ARG A 27 3.94 -0.82 5.18
CA ARG A 27 4.49 0.44 4.67
C ARG A 27 4.29 0.59 3.16
N ILE A 28 4.54 -0.48 2.41
CA ILE A 28 4.42 -0.50 0.95
C ILE A 28 2.95 -0.60 0.54
N GLU A 29 2.17 -1.49 1.19
CA GLU A 29 0.75 -1.68 0.89
C GLU A 29 -0.07 -0.41 1.13
N ARG A 30 0.32 0.41 2.13
CA ARG A 30 -0.27 1.73 2.36
C ARG A 30 -0.19 2.64 1.14
N ALA A 31 0.92 2.63 0.39
CA ALA A 31 1.05 3.47 -0.80
C ALA A 31 -0.01 3.12 -1.85
N PHE A 32 -0.20 1.81 -2.10
CA PHE A 32 -1.25 1.32 -2.99
C PHE A 32 -2.66 1.61 -2.47
N ALA A 33 -2.88 1.52 -1.16
CA ALA A 33 -4.17 1.89 -0.56
C ALA A 33 -4.50 3.36 -0.81
N VAL A 34 -3.55 4.28 -0.52
CA VAL A 34 -3.73 5.73 -0.76
C VAL A 34 -3.97 6.01 -2.23
N MET A 35 -3.21 5.38 -3.14
CA MET A 35 -3.44 5.55 -4.58
C MET A 35 -4.84 5.14 -5.02
N LYS A 36 -5.35 4.03 -4.49
CA LYS A 36 -6.69 3.53 -4.83
C LYS A 36 -7.80 4.38 -4.22
N THR A 37 -7.66 4.83 -2.97
CA THR A 37 -8.72 5.53 -2.25
C THR A 37 -8.69 7.04 -2.46
N VAL A 38 -7.55 7.70 -2.23
CA VAL A 38 -7.42 9.16 -2.30
C VAL A 38 -7.40 9.64 -3.75
N PHE A 39 -6.61 8.99 -4.60
CA PHE A 39 -6.51 9.36 -6.02
C PHE A 39 -7.51 8.62 -6.92
N SER A 40 -8.39 7.79 -6.34
CA SER A 40 -9.38 6.99 -7.09
C SER A 40 -8.77 6.15 -8.24
N ALA A 41 -7.49 5.77 -8.12
CA ALA A 41 -6.76 5.05 -9.17
C ALA A 41 -7.02 3.54 -9.17
N GLY A 42 -8.05 3.07 -8.45
CA GLY A 42 -8.45 1.66 -8.43
C GLY A 42 -9.05 1.17 -9.75
N HIS A 43 -9.58 2.08 -10.58
CA HIS A 43 -10.20 1.75 -11.85
C HIS A 43 -9.52 2.49 -13.01
N ALA A 44 -9.18 1.75 -14.07
CA ALA A 44 -8.67 2.32 -15.31
C ALA A 44 -9.85 2.90 -16.12
N ARG A 45 -10.00 4.23 -16.10
CA ARG A 45 -11.02 4.97 -16.87
C ARG A 45 -10.57 5.36 -18.28
N VAL A 46 -9.45 4.83 -18.75
CA VAL A 46 -8.91 5.09 -20.09
C VAL A 46 -8.70 3.76 -20.81
N THR A 47 -8.94 3.73 -22.11
CA THR A 47 -9.06 2.49 -22.88
C THR A 47 -7.75 1.91 -23.36
N THR A 48 -6.68 2.72 -23.45
CA THR A 48 -5.39 2.26 -23.98
C THR A 48 -4.36 2.07 -22.88
N ARG A 49 -3.55 1.01 -23.01
CA ARG A 49 -2.47 0.68 -22.07
C ARG A 49 -1.47 1.83 -21.91
N ALA A 50 -1.12 2.52 -23.00
CA ALA A 50 -0.22 3.67 -22.95
C ALA A 50 -0.78 4.81 -22.09
N ARG A 51 -2.08 5.14 -22.23
CA ARG A 51 -2.72 6.17 -21.40
C ARG A 51 -2.83 5.75 -19.93
N VAL A 52 -3.11 4.47 -19.66
CA VAL A 52 -3.09 3.94 -18.29
C VAL A 52 -1.70 4.10 -17.68
N ALA A 53 -0.64 3.72 -18.41
CA ALA A 53 0.73 3.80 -17.93
C ALA A 53 1.09 5.24 -17.54
N VAL A 54 0.86 6.21 -18.43
CA VAL A 54 1.10 7.63 -18.15
C VAL A 54 0.29 8.10 -16.94
N LYS A 55 -1.01 7.77 -16.86
CA LYS A 55 -1.85 8.13 -15.70
C LYS A 55 -1.31 7.57 -14.38
N MET A 56 -0.83 6.33 -14.39
CA MET A 56 -0.25 5.70 -13.19
C MET A 56 1.07 6.35 -12.78
N ILE A 57 1.91 6.78 -13.74
CA ILE A 57 3.13 7.55 -13.45
C ILE A 57 2.78 8.87 -12.74
N PHE A 58 1.81 9.63 -13.27
CA PHE A 58 1.35 10.86 -12.60
C PHE A 58 0.74 10.59 -11.22
N THR A 59 0.03 9.47 -11.05
CA THR A 59 -0.52 9.06 -9.75
C THR A 59 0.60 8.76 -8.74
N ALA A 60 1.69 8.14 -9.18
CA ALA A 60 2.87 7.89 -8.33
C ALA A 60 3.54 9.20 -7.90
N PHE A 61 3.78 10.13 -8.83
CA PHE A 61 4.32 11.45 -8.48
C PHE A 61 3.42 12.23 -7.52
N ALA A 62 2.10 12.18 -7.73
CA ALA A 62 1.14 12.80 -6.82
C ALA A 62 1.18 12.16 -5.42
N PHE A 63 1.37 10.84 -5.34
CA PHE A 63 1.56 10.15 -4.07
C PHE A 63 2.84 10.60 -3.36
N ASP A 64 3.96 10.71 -4.06
CA ASP A 64 5.22 11.15 -3.45
C ASP A 64 5.10 12.56 -2.84
N LEU A 65 4.47 13.49 -3.57
CA LEU A 65 4.19 14.85 -3.08
C LEU A 65 3.23 14.85 -1.88
N TYR A 66 2.16 14.06 -1.94
CA TYR A 66 1.20 13.93 -0.84
C TYR A 66 1.85 13.32 0.41
N HIS A 67 2.73 12.33 0.22
CA HIS A 67 3.46 11.69 1.30
C HIS A 67 4.44 12.67 1.95
N LEU A 68 5.21 13.42 1.16
CA LEU A 68 6.13 14.45 1.65
C LEU A 68 5.38 15.51 2.46
N ARG A 69 4.24 16.01 1.96
CA ARG A 69 3.39 16.94 2.70
C ARG A 69 2.96 16.35 4.05
N THR A 70 2.55 15.09 4.07
CA THR A 70 2.13 14.42 5.31
C THR A 70 3.27 14.30 6.32
N ILE A 71 4.50 14.04 5.86
CA ILE A 71 5.69 14.00 6.73
C ILE A 71 5.94 15.40 7.32
N ARG A 72 5.99 16.44 6.48
CA ARG A 72 6.22 17.82 6.93
C ARG A 72 5.16 18.29 7.94
N HIS A 73 3.89 17.95 7.72
CA HIS A 73 2.81 18.27 8.67
C HIS A 73 2.97 17.57 10.02
N ARG A 74 3.56 16.37 10.06
CA ARG A 74 3.87 15.66 11.31
C ARG A 74 5.10 16.19 12.02
N GLU A 75 6.05 16.77 11.29
CA GLU A 75 7.24 17.40 11.88
C GLU A 75 6.93 18.78 12.48
N ALA A 76 5.92 19.46 11.94
CA ALA A 76 5.49 20.79 12.38
C ALA A 76 4.46 20.78 13.53
N ALA A 77 3.91 19.62 13.89
CA ALA A 77 2.90 19.43 14.92
C ALA A 77 3.50 18.72 16.14
#